data_AF-A0A6N8ELZ0-F1
#
_entry.id   AF-A0A6N8ELZ0-F1
#
_cell.length_a   1.000
_cell.length_b   1.000
_cell.length_c   1.000
_cell.angle_alpha   90.00
_cell.angle_beta   90.00
_cell.angle_gamma   90.00
#
_symmetry.space_group_name_H-M   'P 1'
#
loop_
_entity.id
_entity.type
_entity.pdbx_description
1 polymer ?
#
loop_
_entity_poly.entity_id
_entity_poly.type
_entity_poly.pdbx_seq_one_letter_code
_entity_poly.pdbx_strand_id
1 'polypeptide(L)'
;MRRQAVLVDFVGGDTENRSWAALKKGGILVTLAQDSSQENAQKHGITAKFNTKFPTYANLQTIAELIADGTIKAKIDSIFPLNQADKALEKSKARHGRGRILLDINSGLI
;
A
#
# COMPACT_ATOMS: atom_id res chain seq x y z
N MET A 1 9.61 -11.88 25.21
CA MET A 1 8.76 -11.56 24.04
C MET A 1 9.46 -12.11 22.78
N ARG A 2 8.86 -13.01 21.99
CA ARG A 2 9.47 -13.46 20.72
C ARG A 2 9.16 -12.41 19.64
N ARG A 3 10.19 -11.91 18.95
CA ARG A 3 10.00 -10.97 17.82
C ARG A 3 9.40 -11.73 16.64
N GLN A 4 8.19 -11.37 16.22
CA GLN A 4 7.59 -11.80 14.96
C GLN A 4 7.84 -10.75 13.88
N ALA A 5 8.28 -11.19 12.71
CA ALA A 5 8.43 -10.33 11.54
C ALA A 5 7.12 -10.31 10.75
N VAL A 6 6.77 -9.14 10.22
CA VAL A 6 5.63 -8.93 9.34
C VAL A 6 6.15 -8.38 8.02
N LEU A 7 5.75 -9.00 6.91
CA LEU A 7 5.94 -8.47 5.57
C LEU A 7 4.59 -7.99 5.04
N VAL A 8 4.55 -6.76 4.55
CA VAL A 8 3.35 -6.19 3.92
C VAL A 8 3.60 -6.09 2.42
N ASP A 9 2.81 -6.82 1.64
CA ASP A 9 2.91 -6.85 0.18
C ASP A 9 1.81 -5.99 -0.47
N PHE A 10 2.23 -5.16 -1.42
CA PHE A 10 1.39 -4.29 -2.23
C PHE A 10 1.52 -4.59 -3.74
N VAL A 11 2.37 -5.55 -4.12
CA VAL A 11 2.73 -5.81 -5.52
C VAL A 11 2.15 -7.12 -6.03
N GLY A 12 2.16 -8.18 -5.22
CA GLY A 12 1.68 -9.50 -5.62
C GLY A 12 2.62 -10.24 -6.58
N GLY A 13 2.10 -11.33 -7.17
CA GLY A 13 2.78 -12.15 -8.18
C GLY A 13 4.19 -12.58 -7.81
N ASP A 14 5.13 -12.44 -8.75
CA ASP A 14 6.52 -12.86 -8.58
C ASP A 14 7.28 -12.08 -7.49
N THR A 15 6.83 -10.86 -7.16
CA THR A 15 7.44 -10.09 -6.08
C THR A 15 7.08 -10.67 -4.73
N GLU A 16 5.82 -11.07 -4.53
CA GLU A 16 5.41 -11.82 -3.34
C GLU A 16 6.20 -13.12 -3.26
N ASN A 17 6.22 -13.93 -4.33
CA ASN A 17 6.89 -15.24 -4.41
C ASN A 17 8.39 -15.20 -4.05
N ARG A 18 9.11 -14.13 -4.40
CA ARG A 18 10.52 -13.96 -4.02
C ARG A 18 10.71 -13.51 -2.57
N SER A 19 9.67 -12.99 -1.94
CA SER A 19 9.72 -12.40 -0.61
C SER A 19 9.47 -13.41 0.53
N TRP A 20 8.94 -14.61 0.25
CA TRP A 20 8.64 -15.63 1.27
C TRP A 20 9.86 -16.05 2.09
N ALA A 21 11.03 -16.13 1.44
CA ALA A 21 12.28 -16.49 2.10
C ALA A 21 12.81 -15.38 3.05
N ALA A 22 12.30 -14.15 2.94
CA ALA A 22 12.69 -13.05 3.84
C ALA A 22 12.08 -13.20 5.25
N LEU A 23 10.99 -13.98 5.37
CA LEU A 23 10.34 -14.26 6.65
C LEU A 23 10.92 -15.52 7.29
N LYS A 24 11.23 -15.43 8.58
CA LYS A 24 11.55 -16.60 9.41
C LYS A 24 10.27 -17.38 9.72
N LYS A 25 10.42 -18.67 10.06
CA LYS A 25 9.31 -19.51 10.55
C LYS A 25 8.55 -18.80 11.68
N GLY A 26 7.23 -18.79 11.58
CA GLY A 26 6.31 -18.06 12.46
C GLY A 26 6.11 -16.59 12.10
N GLY A 27 6.67 -16.12 10.98
CA GLY A 27 6.40 -14.79 10.42
C GLY A 27 5.02 -14.67 9.77
N ILE A 28 4.61 -13.43 9.48
CA ILE A 28 3.31 -13.13 8.87
C ILE A 28 3.52 -12.35 7.57
N LEU A 29 2.93 -12.85 6.49
CA LEU A 29 2.74 -12.13 5.23
C LEU A 29 1.32 -11.53 5.23
N VAL A 30 1.20 -10.22 5.04
CA VAL A 30 -0.08 -9.54 4.80
C VAL A 30 -0.04 -8.93 3.41
N THR A 31 -0.89 -9.40 2.50
CA THR A 31 -0.97 -8.86 1.13
C THR A 31 -2.24 -8.04 0.95
N LEU A 32 -2.14 -7.01 0.11
CA LEU A 32 -3.24 -6.16 -0.34
C LEU A 32 -3.49 -6.31 -1.85
N ALA A 33 -2.64 -7.06 -2.55
CA ALA A 33 -2.66 -7.15 -4.01
C ALA A 33 -3.57 -8.28 -4.52
N GLN A 34 -3.50 -9.45 -3.89
CA GLN A 34 -4.21 -10.67 -4.31
C GLN A 34 -4.27 -11.68 -3.16
N ASP A 35 -4.99 -12.78 -3.34
CA ASP A 35 -4.89 -13.90 -2.40
C ASP A 35 -3.53 -14.62 -2.55
N SER A 36 -2.96 -15.04 -1.41
CA SER A 36 -1.65 -15.70 -1.34
C SER A 36 -1.78 -17.22 -1.23
N SER A 37 -0.83 -17.95 -1.81
CA SER A 37 -0.80 -19.42 -1.72
C SER A 37 -0.63 -19.91 -0.28
N GLN A 38 -1.66 -20.57 0.25
CA GLN A 38 -1.61 -21.17 1.59
C GLN A 38 -0.66 -22.37 1.66
N GLU A 39 -0.49 -23.10 0.55
CA GLU A 39 0.49 -24.17 0.43
C GLU A 39 1.92 -23.63 0.60
N ASN A 40 2.25 -22.54 -0.08
CA ASN A 40 3.54 -21.88 0.06
C ASN A 40 3.74 -21.35 1.49
N ALA A 41 2.69 -20.82 2.12
CA ALA A 41 2.74 -20.39 3.51
C ALA A 41 3.13 -21.51 4.46
N GLN A 42 2.50 -22.67 4.30
CA GLN A 42 2.83 -23.86 5.09
C GLN A 42 4.26 -24.33 4.83
N LYS A 43 4.69 -24.39 3.56
CA LYS A 43 6.06 -24.79 3.18
C LYS A 43 7.13 -23.91 3.82
N HIS A 44 6.89 -22.60 3.89
CA HIS A 44 7.80 -21.64 4.53
C HIS A 44 7.58 -21.52 6.05
N GLY A 45 6.55 -22.17 6.60
CA GLY A 45 6.18 -22.10 8.01
C GLY A 45 5.76 -20.70 8.43
N ILE A 46 5.10 -19.95 7.55
CA ILE A 46 4.59 -18.59 7.81
C ILE A 46 3.06 -18.56 7.72
N THR A 47 2.45 -17.48 8.21
CA THR A 47 1.02 -17.23 8.03
C THR A 47 0.81 -16.19 6.93
N ALA A 48 0.06 -16.53 5.88
CA ALA A 48 -0.32 -15.59 4.83
C ALA A 48 -1.76 -15.09 5.02
N LYS A 49 -1.97 -13.78 4.94
CA LYS A 49 -3.27 -13.14 5.08
C LYS A 49 -3.51 -12.17 3.93
N PHE A 50 -4.65 -12.30 3.26
CA PHE A 50 -5.13 -11.29 2.33
C PHE A 50 -6.02 -10.29 3.08
N ASN A 51 -5.62 -9.01 3.10
CA ASN A 51 -6.43 -7.97 3.72
C ASN A 51 -7.45 -7.41 2.72
N THR A 52 -8.71 -7.86 2.85
CA THR A 52 -9.85 -7.36 2.07
C THR A 52 -10.67 -6.29 2.82
N LYS A 53 -10.32 -6.00 4.08
CA LYS A 53 -11.08 -5.07 4.91
C LYS A 53 -10.68 -3.63 4.62
N PHE A 54 -11.68 -2.80 4.33
CA PHE A 54 -11.54 -1.36 4.30
C PHE A 54 -11.43 -0.79 5.72
N PRO A 55 -10.74 0.35 5.91
CA PRO A 55 -10.63 1.00 7.20
C PRO A 55 -12.00 1.49 7.69
N THR A 56 -12.23 1.39 9.00
CA THR A 56 -13.42 1.95 9.66
C THR A 56 -13.26 3.46 9.85
N TYR A 57 -14.35 4.14 10.23
CA TYR A 57 -14.31 5.55 10.63
C TYR A 57 -13.25 5.82 11.71
N ALA A 58 -13.23 5.00 12.78
CA ALA A 58 -12.25 5.15 13.86
C ALA A 58 -10.80 5.00 13.34
N ASN A 59 -10.54 4.06 12.43
CA ASN A 59 -9.22 3.91 11.82
C ASN A 59 -8.83 5.17 11.02
N LEU A 60 -9.75 5.72 10.22
CA LEU A 60 -9.51 6.91 9.41
C LEU A 60 -9.30 8.16 10.28
N GLN A 61 -10.04 8.29 11.38
CA GLN A 61 -9.88 9.38 12.33
C GLN A 61 -8.48 9.36 12.95
N THR A 62 -8.02 8.21 13.46
CA THR A 62 -6.67 8.06 13.99
C THR A 62 -5.60 8.42 12.94
N ILE A 63 -5.77 7.97 11.70
CA ILE A 63 -4.84 8.32 10.61
C ILE A 63 -4.84 9.83 10.35
N ALA A 64 -6.00 10.49 10.37
CA ALA A 64 -6.11 11.93 10.17
C ALA A 64 -5.41 12.72 11.29
N GLU A 65 -5.57 12.29 12.55
CA GLU A 65 -4.87 12.88 13.71
C GLU A 65 -3.35 12.76 13.57
N LEU A 66 -2.85 11.57 13.20
CA LEU A 66 -1.42 11.34 12.94
C LEU A 66 -0.88 12.14 11.75
N ILE A 67 -1.72 12.49 10.78
CA ILE A 67 -1.34 13.38 9.68
C ILE A 67 -1.30 14.83 10.18
N ALA A 68 -2.29 15.24 10.97
CA ALA A 68 -2.41 16.60 11.49
C ALA A 68 -1.26 16.95 12.46
N ASP A 69 -0.82 16.01 13.30
CA ASP A 69 0.31 16.19 14.21
C ASP A 69 1.69 16.03 13.54
N GLY A 70 1.71 15.61 12.26
CA GLY A 70 2.91 15.47 11.46
C GLY A 70 3.69 14.16 11.67
N THR A 71 3.18 13.22 12.46
CA THR A 71 3.74 11.88 12.65
C THR A 71 3.75 11.10 11.33
N ILE A 72 2.65 11.18 10.56
CA ILE A 72 2.54 10.63 9.21
C ILE A 72 2.57 11.77 8.20
N LYS A 73 3.50 11.70 7.24
CA LYS A 73 3.61 12.68 6.15
C LYS A 73 3.28 12.02 4.82
N ALA A 74 2.22 12.48 4.17
CA ALA A 74 1.91 12.10 2.80
C ALA A 74 2.87 12.79 1.83
N LYS A 75 3.62 12.01 1.04
CA LYS A 75 4.47 12.56 0.00
C LYS A 75 3.64 12.84 -1.25
N ILE A 76 3.60 14.10 -1.68
CA ILE A 76 3.00 14.51 -2.96
C ILE A 76 4.09 14.44 -4.02
N ASP A 77 3.81 13.75 -5.13
CA ASP A 77 4.71 13.62 -6.27
C ASP A 77 4.45 14.73 -7.30
N SER A 78 3.18 14.98 -7.61
CA SER A 78 2.76 16.07 -8.50
C SER A 78 1.28 16.39 -8.31
N ILE A 79 0.92 17.61 -8.68
CA ILE A 79 -0.46 18.10 -8.71
C ILE A 79 -0.77 18.49 -10.16
N PHE A 80 -1.87 17.98 -10.71
CA PHE A 80 -2.38 18.36 -12.03
C PHE A 80 -3.74 19.03 -11.87
N PRO A 81 -4.08 20.05 -12.69
CA PRO A 81 -5.46 20.51 -12.77
C PRO A 81 -6.36 19.37 -13.31
N LEU A 82 -7.63 19.36 -12.93
CA LEU A 82 -8.58 18.31 -13.32
C LEU A 82 -8.66 18.11 -14.85
N ASN A 83 -8.55 19.18 -15.63
CA ASN A 83 -8.54 19.13 -17.10
C ASN A 83 -7.30 18.46 -17.72
N GLN A 84 -6.31 18.06 -16.90
CA GLN A 84 -5.12 17.31 -17.29
C GLN A 84 -5.07 15.92 -16.62
N ALA A 85 -6.24 15.36 -16.28
CA ALA A 85 -6.34 14.02 -15.69
C ALA A 85 -5.75 12.92 -16.60
N ASP A 86 -5.75 13.12 -17.91
CA ASP A 86 -5.07 12.27 -18.90
C ASP A 86 -3.56 12.19 -18.63
N LYS A 87 -2.89 13.33 -18.48
CA LYS A 87 -1.45 13.40 -18.17
C LYS A 87 -1.14 12.82 -16.80
N ALA A 88 -2.00 13.08 -15.80
CA ALA A 88 -1.87 12.49 -14.48
C ALA A 88 -1.94 10.95 -14.53
N LEU A 89 -2.86 10.40 -15.34
CA LEU A 89 -3.01 8.96 -15.52
C LEU A 89 -1.82 8.34 -16.27
N GLU A 90 -1.32 8.97 -17.33
CA GLU A 90 -0.13 8.50 -18.05
C GLU A 90 1.10 8.45 -17.13
N LYS A 91 1.29 9.48 -16.28
CA LYS A 91 2.34 9.46 -15.27
C LYS A 91 2.15 8.34 -14.24
N SER A 92 0.91 8.08 -13.80
CA SER A 92 0.61 6.99 -12.87
C SER A 92 0.96 5.62 -13.46
N LYS A 93 0.60 5.39 -14.73
CA LYS A 93 0.88 4.13 -15.44
C LYS A 93 2.37 3.84 -15.61
N ALA A 94 3.22 4.86 -15.64
CA ALA A 94 4.67 4.69 -15.73
C ALA A 94 5.27 3.96 -14.51
N ARG A 95 4.51 3.73 -13.42
CA ARG A 95 4.90 2.89 -12.26
C ARG A 95 6.23 3.27 -11.57
N HIS A 96 6.68 4.51 -11.76
CA HIS A 96 7.90 5.05 -11.15
C HIS A 96 7.66 6.30 -10.27
N GLY A 97 6.40 6.62 -9.95
CA GLY A 97 6.06 7.77 -9.12
C GLY A 97 6.56 7.62 -7.67
N ARG A 98 7.05 8.71 -7.08
CA ARG A 98 7.50 8.76 -5.68
C ARG A 98 6.54 9.62 -4.86
N GLY A 99 5.35 9.08 -4.59
CA GLY A 99 4.32 9.75 -3.80
C GLY A 99 2.95 9.66 -4.46
N ARG A 100 2.02 10.50 -4.03
CA ARG A 100 0.66 10.60 -4.60
C ARG A 100 0.62 11.65 -5.70
N ILE A 101 -0.08 11.32 -6.78
CA ILE A 101 -0.50 12.28 -7.81
C ILE A 101 -1.86 12.82 -7.39
N LEU A 102 -1.97 14.14 -7.27
CA LEU A 102 -3.23 14.81 -6.90
C LEU A 102 -3.84 15.50 -8.11
N LEU A 103 -5.18 15.55 -8.13
CA LEU A 103 -5.94 16.35 -9.06
C LEU A 103 -6.52 17.56 -8.31
N ASP A 104 -6.20 18.75 -8.78
CA ASP A 104 -6.79 19.99 -8.29
C ASP A 104 -8.06 20.31 -9.07
N ILE A 105 -9.17 20.34 -8.36
CA ILE A 105 -10.51 20.63 -8.88
C ILE A 105 -10.84 22.12 -8.89
N ASN A 106 -10.03 22.96 -8.23
CA ASN A 106 -10.24 24.41 -8.16
C ASN A 106 -9.61 25.13 -9.36
N SER A 107 -8.57 24.55 -9.95
CA SER A 107 -7.84 25.09 -11.12
C SER A 107 -8.66 25.15 -12.44
N GLY A 108 -9.94 24.75 -12.43
CA GLY A 108 -10.84 24.76 -13.60
C GLY A 108 -12.12 25.58 -13.43
N LEU A 109 -12.32 26.23 -12.28
CA LEU A 109 -13.43 27.15 -12.06
C LEU A 109 -12.95 28.57 -12.40
N ILE A 110 -13.18 28.96 -13.64
CA ILE A 110 -13.40 30.35 -14.04
C ILE A 110 -14.87 30.67 -13.87
#